data_AF-A0A966SZS5-F1
#
_entry.id   AF-A0A966SZS5-F1
#
_cell.length_a   1.000
_cell.length_b   1.000
_cell.length_c   1.000
_cell.angle_alpha   90.00
_cell.angle_beta   90.00
_cell.angle_gamma   90.00
#
_symmetry.space_group_name_H-M   'P 1'
#
loop_
_entity.id
_entity.type
_entity.pdbx_description
1 polymer ?
#
loop_
_entity_poly.entity_id
_entity_poly.type
_entity_poly.pdbx_seq_one_letter_code
_entity_poly.pdbx_strand_id
1 'polypeptide(L)'
;MADPMPVRPITPGVGAAALLLALAAAATPACWGALNSFSRLDQVGRWVIERKTTPEGGITCRASIPSGGTWFNSNVRIGADGTVVVPDGLRYSPDAAELAQVQDALRRCRADMIYVP
;
A
#
# COMPACT_ATOMS: atom_id res chain seq x y z
N MET A 1 -43.95 63.88 -1.08
CA MET A 1 -42.59 63.80 -0.53
C MET A 1 -42.62 62.70 0.53
N ALA A 2 -42.03 61.55 0.24
CA ALA A 2 -41.89 60.43 1.16
C ALA A 2 -40.40 60.10 1.27
N ASP A 3 -39.91 60.07 2.50
CA ASP A 3 -38.51 59.79 2.86
C ASP A 3 -38.19 58.30 2.65
N PRO A 4 -37.04 57.92 2.05
CA PRO A 4 -36.64 56.52 1.99
C PRO A 4 -35.93 56.09 3.29
N MET A 5 -36.37 54.96 3.84
CA MET A 5 -35.75 54.30 5.00
C MET A 5 -34.33 53.79 4.70
N PRO A 6 -33.43 53.76 5.70
CA PRO A 6 -32.08 53.25 5.51
C PRO A 6 -32.06 51.71 5.45
N VAL A 7 -31.46 51.18 4.39
CA VAL A 7 -31.19 49.75 4.23
C VAL A 7 -29.90 49.41 4.97
N ARG A 8 -29.95 48.53 5.97
CA ARG A 8 -28.75 48.05 6.68
C ARG A 8 -28.05 46.96 5.86
N PRO A 9 -26.71 47.01 5.70
CA PRO A 9 -25.99 45.93 5.05
C PRO A 9 -25.93 44.69 5.96
N ILE A 10 -26.25 43.53 5.38
CA ILE A 10 -26.06 42.23 6.00
C ILE A 10 -24.58 41.87 5.83
N THR A 11 -23.79 41.96 6.90
CA THR A 11 -22.43 41.41 6.93
C THR A 11 -22.50 39.88 7.03
N PRO A 12 -21.95 39.11 6.07
CA PRO A 12 -21.88 37.66 6.19
C PRO A 12 -20.92 37.29 7.32
N GLY A 13 -21.38 36.42 8.22
CA GLY A 13 -20.67 36.04 9.43
C GLY A 13 -19.35 35.32 9.14
N VAL A 14 -18.30 35.79 9.81
CA VAL A 14 -16.93 35.25 9.83
C VAL A 14 -16.89 33.76 10.27
N GLY A 15 -17.98 33.22 10.82
CA GLY A 15 -18.06 31.85 11.34
C GLY A 15 -18.07 30.73 10.28
N ALA A 16 -18.55 30.97 9.06
CA ALA A 16 -18.67 29.88 8.07
C ALA A 16 -17.33 29.49 7.42
N ALA A 17 -16.42 30.45 7.24
CA ALA A 17 -15.12 30.21 6.61
C ALA A 17 -14.17 29.43 7.53
N ALA A 18 -14.21 29.68 8.84
CA ALA A 18 -13.35 29.01 9.82
C ALA A 18 -13.68 27.52 9.97
N LEU A 19 -14.96 27.15 9.84
CA LEU A 19 -15.40 25.76 9.98
C LEU A 19 -14.97 24.88 8.80
N LEU A 20 -14.93 25.44 7.58
CA LEU A 20 -14.51 24.71 6.38
C LEU A 20 -13.00 24.46 6.32
N LEU A 21 -12.16 25.37 6.85
CA LEU A 21 -10.71 25.13 6.93
C LEU A 21 -10.33 24.07 7.97
N ALA A 22 -11.09 23.95 9.07
CA ALA A 22 -10.81 22.96 10.11
C ALA A 22 -11.11 21.51 9.65
N LEU A 23 -12.12 21.33 8.78
CA LEU A 23 -12.46 20.02 8.21
C LEU A 23 -11.49 19.54 7.13
N ALA A 24 -10.86 20.46 6.38
CA ALA A 24 -9.87 20.10 5.35
C ALA A 24 -8.52 19.65 5.95
N ALA A 25 -8.14 20.17 7.11
CA ALA A 25 -6.85 19.87 7.76
C ALA A 25 -6.81 18.50 8.46
N ALA A 26 -7.95 17.87 8.75
CA ALA A 26 -8.02 16.60 9.46
C ALA A 26 -7.94 15.35 8.54
N ALA A 27 -7.98 15.53 7.22
CA ALA A 27 -8.09 14.41 6.28
C ALA A 27 -6.73 13.81 5.81
N THR A 28 -5.58 14.36 6.23
CA THR A 28 -4.31 14.17 5.49
C THR A 28 -3.20 13.30 6.10
N PRO A 29 -3.32 12.56 7.24
CA PRO A 29 -2.30 11.58 7.59
C PRO A 29 -2.62 10.11 7.24
N ALA A 30 -3.87 9.76 6.90
CA ALA A 30 -4.25 8.36 6.70
C ALA A 30 -3.71 7.73 5.39
N CYS A 31 -3.45 8.53 4.34
CA CYS A 31 -2.95 8.00 3.06
C CYS A 31 -1.46 7.60 3.09
N TRP A 32 -0.66 8.10 4.02
CA TRP A 32 0.79 7.86 4.04
C TRP A 32 1.16 6.47 4.60
N GLY A 33 0.33 5.92 5.49
CA GLY A 33 0.54 4.59 6.07
C GLY A 33 0.36 3.45 5.06
N ALA A 34 -0.50 3.64 4.06
CA ALA A 34 -0.72 2.68 2.98
C ALA A 34 0.47 2.61 2.00
N LEU A 35 1.20 3.72 1.82
CA LEU A 35 2.35 3.76 0.92
C LEU A 35 3.58 3.04 1.52
N ASN A 36 3.76 3.12 2.83
CA ASN A 36 4.96 2.56 3.47
C ASN A 36 4.84 1.12 3.99
N SER A 37 3.75 0.42 3.69
CA SER A 37 3.52 -0.97 4.08
C SER A 37 3.57 -1.91 2.87
N PHE A 38 3.84 -3.19 3.13
CA PHE A 38 3.69 -4.23 2.12
C PHE A 38 2.21 -4.59 1.99
N SER A 39 1.72 -4.56 0.76
CA SER A 39 0.37 -4.97 0.40
C SER A 39 0.41 -6.27 -0.40
N ARG A 40 -0.54 -7.18 -0.15
CA ARG A 40 -0.67 -8.38 -0.97
C ARG A 40 -1.08 -7.97 -2.39
N LEU A 41 -0.30 -8.41 -3.37
CA LEU A 41 -0.52 -8.15 -4.79
C LEU A 41 -1.10 -9.37 -5.51
N ASP A 42 -0.55 -10.56 -5.23
CA ASP A 42 -0.89 -11.79 -5.95
C ASP A 42 -0.60 -13.02 -5.07
N GLN A 43 -1.07 -14.18 -5.53
CA GLN A 43 -0.85 -15.46 -4.88
C GLN A 43 -0.62 -16.57 -5.91
N VAL A 44 0.54 -17.23 -5.81
CA VAL A 44 0.90 -18.42 -6.61
C VAL A 44 0.97 -19.61 -5.66
N GLY A 45 -0.05 -20.47 -5.70
CA GLY A 45 -0.16 -21.58 -4.75
C GLY A 45 -0.15 -21.09 -3.30
N ARG A 46 0.89 -21.45 -2.54
CA ARG A 46 1.06 -21.01 -1.14
C ARG A 46 1.90 -19.73 -0.99
N TRP A 47 2.50 -19.25 -2.07
CA TRP A 47 3.31 -18.04 -2.07
C TRP A 47 2.44 -16.81 -2.16
N VAL A 48 2.66 -15.89 -1.24
CA VAL A 48 2.08 -14.55 -1.27
C VAL A 48 3.11 -13.61 -1.86
N ILE A 49 2.71 -12.88 -2.90
CA ILE A 49 3.51 -11.84 -3.54
C ILE A 49 3.04 -10.52 -2.97
N GLU A 50 3.97 -9.75 -2.42
CA GLU A 50 3.68 -8.46 -1.79
C GLU A 50 4.48 -7.34 -2.45
N ARG A 51 3.85 -6.17 -2.52
CA ARG A 51 4.43 -4.94 -3.07
C ARG A 51 4.37 -3.82 -2.04
N LYS A 52 5.47 -3.06 -1.94
CA LYS A 52 5.57 -1.79 -1.23
C LYS A 52 5.99 -0.71 -2.23
N THR A 53 5.34 0.46 -2.15
CA THR A 53 5.64 1.61 -3.02
C THR A 53 6.05 2.81 -2.17
N THR A 54 7.30 3.22 -2.24
CA THR A 54 7.77 4.38 -1.45
C THR A 54 7.16 5.69 -1.96
N PRO A 55 7.10 6.74 -1.13
CA PRO A 55 6.61 8.05 -1.56
C PRO A 55 7.36 8.63 -2.77
N GLU A 56 8.62 8.25 -2.97
CA GLU A 56 9.46 8.64 -4.10
C GLU A 56 9.21 7.81 -5.38
N GLY A 57 8.23 6.91 -5.35
CA GLY A 57 7.88 6.02 -6.47
C GLY A 57 8.72 4.74 -6.55
N GLY A 58 9.52 4.43 -5.54
CA GLY A 58 10.31 3.21 -5.50
C GLY A 58 9.45 1.97 -5.27
N ILE A 59 9.64 0.91 -6.05
CA ILE A 59 8.89 -0.34 -5.92
C ILE A 59 9.76 -1.42 -5.28
N THR A 60 9.26 -2.05 -4.21
CA THR A 60 9.87 -3.24 -3.61
C THR A 60 8.86 -4.39 -3.65
N CYS A 61 9.26 -5.50 -4.25
CA CYS A 61 8.46 -6.72 -4.34
C CYS A 61 9.16 -7.87 -3.61
N ARG A 62 8.37 -8.65 -2.86
CA ARG A 62 8.84 -9.86 -2.16
C ARG A 62 7.82 -10.98 -2.29
N ALA A 63 8.29 -12.21 -2.16
CA ALA A 63 7.44 -13.39 -2.14
C ALA A 63 7.78 -14.25 -0.91
N SER A 64 6.76 -14.72 -0.22
CA SER A 64 6.93 -15.63 0.92
C SER A 64 5.74 -16.55 1.12
N ILE A 65 5.98 -17.68 1.77
CA ILE A 65 4.94 -18.55 2.32
C ILE A 65 4.76 -18.17 3.80
N PRO A 66 3.63 -17.57 4.19
CA PRO A 66 3.39 -17.17 5.57
C PRO A 66 3.37 -18.40 6.50
N SER A 67 4.17 -18.37 7.57
CA SER A 67 4.18 -19.42 8.60
C SER A 67 3.32 -19.09 9.83
N GLY A 68 2.76 -17.88 9.89
CA GLY A 68 2.06 -17.35 11.06
C GLY A 68 3.00 -16.71 12.10
N GLY A 69 4.32 -16.75 11.88
CA GLY A 69 5.28 -15.99 12.68
C GLY A 69 5.11 -14.48 12.51
N THR A 70 5.50 -13.71 13.53
CA THR A 70 5.39 -12.23 13.54
C THR A 70 6.49 -11.54 12.72
N TRP A 71 7.53 -12.27 12.31
CA TRP A 71 8.71 -11.74 11.63
C TRP A 71 8.86 -12.31 10.22
N PHE A 72 9.26 -11.48 9.27
CA PHE A 72 9.46 -11.90 7.88
C PHE A 72 10.49 -13.04 7.74
N ASN A 73 11.53 -13.06 8.58
CA ASN A 73 12.55 -14.12 8.55
C ASN A 73 12.05 -15.48 9.09
N SER A 74 10.83 -15.54 9.62
CA SER A 74 10.15 -16.79 10.02
C SER A 74 9.43 -17.47 8.86
N ASN A 75 9.42 -16.87 7.67
CA ASN A 75 8.71 -17.39 6.50
C ASN A 75 9.70 -17.99 5.49
N VAL A 76 9.27 -19.02 4.77
CA VAL A 76 9.95 -19.42 3.52
C VAL A 76 9.81 -18.27 2.53
N ARG A 77 10.91 -17.84 1.92
CA ARG A 77 10.93 -16.61 1.11
C ARG A 77 11.88 -16.70 -0.08
N ILE A 78 11.68 -15.81 -1.05
CA ILE A 78 12.66 -15.60 -2.12
C ILE A 78 13.73 -14.61 -1.64
N GLY A 79 14.99 -15.01 -1.73
CA GLY A 79 16.17 -14.20 -1.44
C GLY A 79 16.38 -13.09 -2.49
N ALA A 80 17.30 -12.17 -2.19
CA ALA A 80 17.65 -11.10 -3.12
C ALA A 80 18.28 -11.63 -4.42
N ASP A 81 18.95 -12.79 -4.33
CA ASP A 81 19.54 -13.54 -5.44
C ASP A 81 18.53 -14.40 -6.21
N GLY A 82 17.26 -14.42 -5.79
CA GLY A 82 16.20 -15.22 -6.40
C GLY A 82 16.12 -16.68 -5.89
N THR A 83 16.95 -17.06 -4.92
CA THR A 83 16.93 -18.41 -4.34
C THR A 83 15.85 -18.56 -3.27
N VAL A 84 15.42 -19.80 -3.01
CA VAL A 84 14.50 -20.08 -1.92
C VAL A 84 15.27 -20.15 -0.60
N VAL A 85 14.91 -19.28 0.33
CA VAL A 85 15.42 -19.27 1.71
C VAL A 85 14.38 -19.93 2.60
N VAL A 86 14.78 -21.01 3.28
CA VAL A 86 13.97 -21.74 4.24
C VAL A 86 14.51 -21.45 5.65
N PRO A 87 13.69 -20.93 6.58
CA PRO A 87 14.09 -20.71 7.97
C PRO A 87 14.48 -22.03 8.67
N ASP A 88 15.33 -21.92 9.69
CA ASP A 88 15.73 -23.06 10.51
C ASP A 88 14.53 -23.81 11.10
N GLY A 89 14.60 -25.15 11.12
CA GLY A 89 13.54 -26.00 11.64
C GLY A 89 12.36 -26.22 10.71
N LEU A 90 12.28 -25.52 9.57
CA LEU A 90 11.29 -25.77 8.53
C LEU A 90 11.86 -26.65 7.42
N ARG A 91 10.99 -27.46 6.81
CA ARG A 91 11.30 -28.20 5.59
C ARG A 91 10.35 -27.73 4.50
N TYR A 92 10.93 -27.25 3.41
CA TYR A 92 10.19 -26.88 2.23
C TYR A 92 11.04 -27.22 1.00
N SER A 93 10.41 -27.88 0.03
CA SER A 93 10.99 -28.15 -1.27
C SER A 93 10.05 -27.54 -2.30
N PRO A 94 10.48 -26.51 -3.05
CA PRO A 94 9.66 -25.92 -4.10
C PRO A 94 9.50 -26.89 -5.25
N ASP A 95 8.30 -26.95 -5.82
CA ASP A 95 8.12 -27.47 -7.17
C ASP A 95 8.77 -26.50 -8.17
N ALA A 96 9.45 -27.04 -9.19
CA ALA A 96 10.19 -26.22 -10.14
C ALA A 96 9.26 -25.32 -10.99
N ALA A 97 8.07 -25.80 -11.33
CA ALA A 97 7.10 -25.02 -12.08
C ALA A 97 6.45 -23.95 -11.19
N GLU A 98 6.12 -24.28 -9.94
CA GLU A 98 5.65 -23.29 -8.94
C GLU A 98 6.70 -22.18 -8.75
N LEU A 99 7.97 -22.55 -8.56
CA LEU A 99 9.05 -21.57 -8.35
C LEU A 99 9.23 -20.66 -9.57
N ALA A 100 9.17 -21.19 -10.79
CA ALA A 100 9.24 -20.39 -12.01
C ALA A 100 8.10 -19.37 -12.09
N GLN A 101 6.88 -19.75 -11.72
CA GLN A 101 5.73 -18.83 -11.68
C GLN A 101 5.90 -17.74 -10.62
N VAL A 102 6.41 -18.08 -9.43
CA VAL A 102 6.70 -17.11 -8.36
C VAL A 102 7.76 -16.11 -8.81
N GLN A 103 8.82 -16.58 -9.46
CA GLN A 103 9.87 -15.72 -10.00
C GLN A 103 9.36 -14.81 -11.13
N ASP A 104 8.49 -15.32 -12.00
CA ASP A 104 7.84 -14.50 -13.04
C ASP A 104 6.92 -13.43 -12.42
N ALA A 105 6.11 -13.78 -11.41
CA ALA A 105 5.27 -12.84 -10.69
C ALA A 105 6.10 -11.72 -10.04
N LEU A 106 7.24 -12.06 -9.41
CA LEU A 106 8.17 -11.07 -8.87
C LEU A 106 8.77 -10.16 -9.96
N ARG A 107 9.14 -10.74 -11.11
CA ARG A 107 9.64 -9.98 -12.26
C ARG A 107 8.59 -8.99 -12.77
N ARG A 108 7.33 -9.42 -12.91
CA ARG A 108 6.22 -8.53 -13.32
C ARG A 108 5.95 -7.43 -12.31
N CYS A 109 5.91 -7.77 -11.03
CA CYS A 109 5.73 -6.80 -9.94
C CYS A 109 6.81 -5.71 -9.97
N ARG A 110 8.08 -6.09 -10.17
CA ARG A 110 9.22 -5.14 -10.23
C ARG A 110 9.21 -4.29 -11.49
N ALA A 111 8.68 -4.82 -12.59
CA ALA A 111 8.47 -4.07 -13.83
C ALA A 111 7.25 -3.14 -13.77
N ASP A 112 6.59 -3.04 -12.61
CA ASP A 112 5.30 -2.39 -12.40
C ASP A 112 4.22 -2.79 -13.41
N MET A 113 4.32 -4.01 -13.93
CA MET A 113 3.31 -4.58 -14.79
C MET A 113 2.16 -5.04 -13.91
N ILE A 114 1.10 -4.25 -13.88
CA ILE A 114 -0.17 -4.60 -13.22
C ILE A 114 -0.76 -5.83 -13.93
N TYR A 115 -1.25 -6.79 -13.15
CA TYR A 115 -2.12 -7.86 -13.65
C TYR A 115 -3.37 -7.22 -14.24
N VAL A 116 -3.40 -7.06 -15.56
CA VAL A 116 -4.63 -6.73 -16.27
C VAL A 116 -5.37 -8.05 -16.46
N PRO A 117 -6.62 -8.17 -15.98
CA PRO A 117 -7.41 -9.40 -16.13
C PRO A 117 -7.65 -9.77 -17.59
#